data_AF-A0A7Y5EXK3-F1
#
_entry.id   AF-A0A7Y5EXK3-F1
#
_cell.length_a   1.000
_cell.length_b   1.000
_cell.length_c   1.000
_cell.angle_alpha   90.00
_cell.angle_beta   90.00
_cell.angle_gamma   90.00
#
_symmetry.space_group_name_H-M   'P 1'
#
loop_
_entity.id
_entity.type
_entity.pdbx_description
1 polymer ?
#
loop_
_entity_poly.entity_id
_entity_poly.type
_entity_poly.pdbx_seq_one_letter_code
_entity_poly.pdbx_strand_id
1 'polypeptide(L)'
;MDAATLNKMLVSCIRERAARRPESNAKARSARSAADAQTLARSLGLDPQPPKSELRSQVTGVLSREGYRVERIRYESLPGVFVAAHLYIPEGKGPFPLVLHPHGHWTHKKSTPFVQARAIGLAVLGFAGLVVESPGRSWDENECNERAGMGSHDDPALVMGWPVTGQYVWDLVRGLDYCQSRSDIDWTQVGITGASGGGLAAAAAFAYDRRIGAAAIVCFASSLESNPHNGCLCHHLPGITRLGDRSDLLAIRAPAPILLISATEDEEFPLVGHQKTFQKLQRVYETLGKKEAVRLEVVESRHDYSRRMREAMYAFFAEHLLGAPRSPYLPEPRPMTDGAHNPYERGTEPATSPDLWVTPPSLRQTRTLREVLADRLTDPRPEPFDAAERLIPWGRHGKIALEIPSDELTICDEGFSPRPEGAFVLPSQGIDFRLCVYLGISGAEFLAQVLHLGLPGGPAGWEPSALGGDPVSAVLASLRTLSSGGAPEKTVSSVRALGPVSSRVARHLRLLRPGLKIETSHFETGWLDSVDAEDLPLIQPGARYLEWPFGGLNLS
;
A
#
# COMPACT_ATOMS: atom_id res chain seq x y z
N MET A 1 -2.81 29.55 8.10
CA MET A 1 -2.72 28.11 7.75
C MET A 1 -2.17 27.38 8.95
N ASP A 2 -2.82 26.33 9.40
CA ASP A 2 -2.37 25.50 10.54
C ASP A 2 -2.48 24.02 10.17
N ALA A 3 -1.61 23.19 10.77
CA ALA A 3 -1.53 21.76 10.47
C ALA A 3 -2.85 21.00 10.74
N ALA A 4 -3.61 21.38 11.77
CA ALA A 4 -4.84 20.69 12.11
C ALA A 4 -5.92 20.89 11.03
N THR A 5 -6.05 22.11 10.50
CA THR A 5 -6.92 22.40 9.36
C THR A 5 -6.48 21.66 8.10
N LEU A 6 -5.17 21.64 7.81
CA LEU A 6 -4.60 20.92 6.67
C LEU A 6 -4.88 19.41 6.74
N ASN A 7 -4.68 18.79 7.91
CA ASN A 7 -4.97 17.37 8.12
C ASN A 7 -6.47 17.06 7.94
N LYS A 8 -7.37 17.95 8.40
CA LYS A 8 -8.81 17.79 8.13
C LYS A 8 -9.14 17.81 6.65
N MET A 9 -8.46 18.65 5.86
CA MET A 9 -8.62 18.69 4.40
C MET A 9 -8.15 17.39 3.73
N LEU A 10 -7.00 16.86 4.13
CA LEU A 10 -6.47 15.57 3.66
C LEU A 10 -7.45 14.42 3.97
N VAL A 11 -7.92 14.35 5.22
CA VAL A 11 -8.91 13.37 5.68
C VAL A 11 -10.21 13.48 4.90
N SER A 12 -10.73 14.70 4.70
CA SER A 12 -11.94 14.94 3.92
C SER A 12 -11.79 14.43 2.49
N CYS A 13 -10.64 14.69 1.85
CA CYS A 13 -10.36 14.22 0.50
C CYS A 13 -10.33 12.69 0.40
N ILE A 14 -9.63 12.02 1.32
CA ILE A 14 -9.54 10.56 1.38
C ILE A 14 -10.92 9.95 1.61
N ARG A 15 -11.69 10.47 2.57
CA ARG A 15 -13.04 9.99 2.87
C ARG A 15 -13.96 10.13 1.66
N GLU A 16 -13.92 11.25 0.94
CA GLU A 16 -14.72 11.44 -0.26
C GLU A 16 -14.35 10.44 -1.36
N ARG A 17 -13.04 10.27 -1.63
CA ARG A 17 -12.55 9.28 -2.61
C ARG A 17 -12.98 7.86 -2.23
N ALA A 18 -12.88 7.50 -0.95
CA ALA A 18 -13.32 6.21 -0.44
C ALA A 18 -14.85 6.04 -0.45
N ALA A 19 -15.63 7.11 -0.26
CA ALA A 19 -17.09 7.08 -0.28
C ALA A 19 -17.68 6.93 -1.70
N ARG A 20 -16.83 6.94 -2.74
CA ARG A 20 -17.25 6.75 -4.13
C ARG A 20 -18.14 5.51 -4.28
N ARG A 21 -19.25 5.66 -5.00
CA ARG A 21 -20.16 4.55 -5.28
C ARG A 21 -19.58 3.62 -6.35
N PRO A 22 -19.80 2.30 -6.22
CA PRO A 22 -19.41 1.36 -7.25
C PRO A 22 -20.18 1.62 -8.55
N GLU A 23 -19.61 1.19 -9.66
CA GLU A 23 -20.23 1.27 -10.98
C GLU A 23 -21.58 0.53 -10.99
N SER A 24 -22.57 1.08 -11.70
CA SER A 24 -23.97 0.64 -11.61
C SER A 24 -24.30 -0.63 -12.39
N ASN A 25 -23.40 -1.09 -13.26
CA ASN A 25 -23.62 -2.29 -14.09
C ASN A 25 -22.32 -3.02 -14.44
N ALA A 26 -22.47 -4.28 -14.86
CA ALA A 26 -21.37 -5.19 -15.19
C ALA A 26 -20.43 -4.66 -16.29
N LYS A 27 -20.95 -3.97 -17.31
CA LYS A 27 -20.16 -3.44 -18.42
C LYS A 27 -19.24 -2.31 -17.94
N ALA A 28 -19.80 -1.36 -17.19
CA ALA A 28 -19.03 -0.26 -16.60
C ALA A 28 -17.97 -0.78 -15.62
N ARG A 29 -18.31 -1.76 -14.78
CA ARG A 29 -17.35 -2.41 -13.87
C ARG A 29 -16.21 -3.11 -14.62
N SER A 30 -16.53 -3.86 -15.68
CA SER A 30 -15.53 -4.57 -16.48
C SER A 30 -14.56 -3.60 -17.16
N ALA A 31 -15.08 -2.52 -17.76
CA ALA A 31 -14.26 -1.48 -18.37
C ALA A 31 -13.32 -0.81 -17.34
N ARG A 32 -13.81 -0.62 -16.11
CA ARG A 32 -13.05 0.03 -15.04
C ARG A 32 -11.95 -0.86 -14.45
N SER A 33 -12.14 -2.18 -14.40
CA SER A 33 -11.15 -3.10 -13.81
C SER A 33 -9.77 -3.07 -14.47
N ALA A 34 -9.67 -2.81 -15.78
CA ALA A 34 -8.38 -2.67 -16.44
C ALA A 34 -7.63 -1.40 -16.00
N ALA A 35 -8.33 -0.27 -15.93
CA ALA A 35 -7.76 1.00 -15.47
C ALA A 35 -7.38 0.94 -13.98
N ASP A 36 -8.20 0.27 -13.16
CA ASP A 36 -7.91 0.06 -11.75
C ASP A 36 -6.69 -0.86 -11.56
N ALA A 37 -6.56 -1.95 -12.34
CA ALA A 37 -5.37 -2.80 -12.29
C ALA A 37 -4.10 -2.04 -12.68
N GLN A 38 -4.16 -1.16 -13.69
CA GLN A 38 -3.04 -0.32 -14.07
C GLN A 38 -2.70 0.70 -12.96
N THR A 39 -3.71 1.32 -12.36
CA THR A 39 -3.52 2.26 -11.25
C THR A 39 -2.87 1.56 -10.06
N LEU A 40 -3.32 0.34 -9.72
CA LEU A 40 -2.71 -0.49 -8.68
C LEU A 40 -1.25 -0.81 -9.02
N ALA A 41 -0.95 -1.23 -10.25
CA ALA A 41 0.41 -1.55 -10.66
C ALA A 41 1.35 -0.35 -10.48
N ARG A 42 0.91 0.87 -10.85
CA ARG A 42 1.65 2.11 -10.59
C ARG A 42 1.82 2.40 -9.10
N SER A 43 0.75 2.25 -8.32
CA SER A 43 0.79 2.43 -6.86
C SER A 43 1.74 1.45 -6.17
N LEU A 44 1.92 0.25 -6.71
CA LEU A 44 2.87 -0.75 -6.22
C LEU A 44 4.29 -0.55 -6.77
N GLY A 45 4.51 0.41 -7.68
CA GLY A 45 5.78 0.55 -8.38
C GLY A 45 6.04 -0.52 -9.44
N LEU A 46 5.08 -1.41 -9.70
CA LEU A 46 5.19 -2.54 -10.64
C LEU A 46 4.77 -2.16 -12.08
N ASP A 47 4.80 -0.87 -12.41
CA ASP A 47 4.50 -0.35 -13.74
C ASP A 47 5.56 0.71 -14.15
N PRO A 48 6.55 0.36 -14.98
CA PRO A 48 6.67 -0.93 -15.69
C PRO A 48 7.00 -2.11 -14.76
N GLN A 49 6.47 -3.29 -15.11
CA GLN A 49 6.74 -4.53 -14.39
C GLN A 49 8.23 -4.90 -14.51
N PRO A 50 8.87 -5.39 -13.43
CA PRO A 50 10.23 -5.92 -13.53
C PRO A 50 10.35 -7.07 -14.53
N PRO A 51 11.55 -7.25 -15.10
CA PRO A 51 11.84 -8.46 -15.84
C PRO A 51 11.72 -9.68 -14.92
N LYS A 52 11.00 -10.71 -15.40
CA LYS A 52 11.02 -12.04 -14.78
C LYS A 52 12.30 -12.76 -15.21
N SER A 53 13.40 -12.50 -14.51
CA SER A 53 14.67 -13.20 -14.74
C SER A 53 14.54 -14.71 -14.49
N GLU A 54 15.57 -15.48 -14.84
CA GLU A 54 15.66 -16.89 -14.43
C GLU A 54 15.45 -17.00 -12.91
N LEU A 55 14.59 -17.93 -12.49
CA LEU A 55 14.22 -18.08 -11.09
C LEU A 55 15.25 -18.96 -10.36
N ARG A 56 16.37 -18.35 -9.99
CA ARG A 56 17.38 -19.02 -9.15
C ARG A 56 16.76 -19.34 -7.80
N SER A 57 16.59 -20.63 -7.51
CA SER A 57 15.98 -21.11 -6.28
C SER A 57 16.71 -22.31 -5.70
N GLN A 58 16.61 -22.47 -4.38
CA GLN A 58 17.29 -23.53 -3.64
C GLN A 58 16.43 -23.97 -2.45
N VAL A 59 16.30 -25.29 -2.27
CA VAL A 59 15.84 -25.87 -1.00
C VAL A 59 17.03 -25.92 -0.05
N THR A 60 16.94 -25.18 1.04
CA THR A 60 17.99 -25.04 2.07
C THR A 60 17.85 -26.03 3.21
N GLY A 61 16.71 -26.71 3.31
CA GLY A 61 16.51 -27.84 4.19
C GLY A 61 15.06 -28.31 4.21
N VAL A 62 14.85 -29.53 4.71
CA VAL A 62 13.55 -30.17 4.80
C VAL A 62 13.32 -30.66 6.21
N LEU A 63 12.13 -30.42 6.74
CA LEU A 63 11.68 -30.88 8.04
C LEU A 63 10.44 -31.75 7.86
N SER A 64 10.53 -33.03 8.18
CA SER A 64 9.38 -33.94 8.20
C SER A 64 8.58 -33.74 9.49
N ARG A 65 7.25 -33.78 9.37
CA ARG A 65 6.28 -33.67 10.46
C ARG A 65 5.16 -34.67 10.22
N GLU A 66 4.35 -34.91 11.23
CA GLU A 66 3.18 -35.77 11.07
C GLU A 66 2.17 -35.14 10.09
N GLY A 67 1.96 -35.79 8.93
CA GLY A 67 0.98 -35.40 7.91
C GLY A 67 1.43 -34.32 6.93
N TYR A 68 2.63 -33.75 7.09
CA TYR A 68 3.19 -32.76 6.18
C TYR A 68 4.72 -32.66 6.30
N ARG A 69 5.36 -32.00 5.34
CA ARG A 69 6.75 -31.56 5.46
C ARG A 69 6.87 -30.07 5.24
N VAL A 70 7.93 -29.47 5.77
CA VAL A 70 8.30 -28.07 5.53
C VAL A 70 9.61 -28.03 4.78
N GLU A 71 9.58 -27.44 3.60
CA GLU A 71 10.78 -27.11 2.84
C GLU A 71 11.15 -25.65 3.11
N ARG A 72 12.35 -25.41 3.63
CA ARG A 72 12.93 -24.06 3.71
C ARG A 72 13.50 -23.71 2.35
N ILE A 73 12.91 -22.75 1.67
CA ILE A 73 13.31 -22.39 0.31
C ILE A 73 13.86 -20.97 0.28
N ARG A 74 14.73 -20.71 -0.69
CA ARG A 74 15.17 -19.38 -1.07
C ARG A 74 15.04 -19.24 -2.58
N TYR A 75 14.54 -18.11 -3.05
CA TYR A 75 14.43 -17.82 -4.48
C TYR A 75 14.74 -16.35 -4.77
N GLU A 76 15.23 -16.07 -5.96
CA GLU A 76 15.55 -14.72 -6.42
C GLU A 76 14.31 -14.02 -6.97
N SER A 77 13.87 -12.95 -6.29
CA SER A 77 12.71 -12.16 -6.76
C SER A 77 13.12 -11.05 -7.72
N LEU A 78 14.25 -10.39 -7.47
CA LEU A 78 14.91 -9.43 -8.37
C LEU A 78 16.39 -9.78 -8.47
N PRO A 79 17.11 -9.36 -9.53
CA PRO A 79 18.55 -9.56 -9.62
C PRO A 79 19.30 -9.15 -8.34
N GLY A 80 19.89 -10.13 -7.64
CA GLY A 80 20.60 -9.99 -6.36
C GLY A 80 19.72 -9.92 -5.10
N VAL A 81 18.39 -9.88 -5.23
CA VAL A 81 17.43 -9.86 -4.13
C VAL A 81 16.84 -11.25 -3.97
N PHE A 82 17.27 -11.93 -2.92
CA PHE A 82 16.72 -13.23 -2.56
C PHE A 82 15.69 -13.14 -1.45
N VAL A 83 14.70 -14.01 -1.55
CA VAL A 83 13.60 -14.12 -0.62
C VAL A 83 13.62 -15.52 -0.03
N ALA A 84 13.56 -15.60 1.30
CA ALA A 84 13.34 -16.86 1.98
C ALA A 84 11.85 -17.11 2.20
N ALA A 85 11.46 -18.37 2.15
CA ALA A 85 10.09 -18.80 2.40
C ALA A 85 10.07 -20.20 3.01
N HIS A 86 8.96 -20.53 3.66
CA HIS A 86 8.63 -21.90 4.04
C HIS A 86 7.53 -22.41 3.11
N LEU A 87 7.77 -23.55 2.48
CA LEU A 87 6.75 -24.27 1.71
C LEU A 87 6.30 -25.49 2.53
N TYR A 88 5.09 -25.42 3.06
CA TYR A 88 4.41 -26.50 3.76
C TYR A 88 3.72 -27.36 2.72
N ILE A 89 4.02 -28.67 2.70
CA ILE A 89 3.52 -29.59 1.68
C ILE A 89 2.88 -30.78 2.39
N PRO A 90 1.62 -31.11 2.09
CA PRO A 90 0.98 -32.30 2.63
C PRO A 90 1.77 -33.58 2.32
N GLU A 91 1.67 -34.58 3.19
CA GLU A 91 2.07 -35.95 2.85
C GLU A 91 1.09 -36.57 1.85
N GLY A 92 1.58 -37.47 1.00
CA GLY A 92 0.76 -38.20 0.02
C GLY A 92 1.03 -37.81 -1.44
N LYS A 93 0.08 -38.16 -2.33
CA LYS A 93 0.19 -37.92 -3.77
C LYS A 93 -0.53 -36.61 -4.12
N GLY A 94 0.24 -35.60 -4.51
CA GLY A 94 -0.27 -34.37 -5.10
C GLY A 94 -0.74 -34.55 -6.55
N PRO A 95 -0.90 -33.46 -7.32
CA PRO A 95 -0.57 -32.09 -6.95
C PRO A 95 -1.54 -31.50 -5.92
N PHE A 96 -1.05 -30.63 -5.02
CA PHE A 96 -1.86 -30.02 -3.97
C PHE A 96 -2.25 -28.57 -4.32
N PRO A 97 -3.50 -28.13 -4.08
CA PRO A 97 -3.86 -26.72 -4.22
C PRO A 97 -2.98 -25.86 -3.32
N LEU A 98 -2.67 -24.64 -3.76
CA LEU A 98 -1.73 -23.75 -3.10
C LEU A 98 -2.44 -22.60 -2.39
N VAL A 99 -2.03 -22.28 -1.17
CA VAL A 99 -2.39 -21.03 -0.49
C VAL A 99 -1.14 -20.24 -0.15
N LEU A 100 -1.12 -18.98 -0.58
CA LEU A 100 -0.08 -18.03 -0.21
C LEU A 100 -0.39 -17.40 1.16
N HIS A 101 0.64 -17.23 1.98
CA HIS A 101 0.54 -16.73 3.35
C HIS A 101 1.44 -15.51 3.59
N PRO A 102 1.17 -14.35 2.96
CA PRO A 102 1.79 -13.12 3.42
C PRO A 102 1.47 -12.85 4.89
N HIS A 103 2.42 -12.23 5.60
CA HIS A 103 2.30 -11.93 7.02
C HIS A 103 2.78 -10.51 7.35
N GLY A 104 2.27 -9.98 8.46
CA GLY A 104 2.68 -8.69 9.01
C GLY A 104 4.06 -8.71 9.68
N HIS A 105 4.36 -7.64 10.40
CA HIS A 105 5.68 -7.31 10.95
C HIS A 105 5.92 -7.92 12.34
N TRP A 106 5.71 -9.21 12.46
CA TRP A 106 5.89 -9.93 13.72
C TRP A 106 7.37 -10.15 14.04
N THR A 107 7.67 -10.33 15.33
CA THR A 107 9.03 -10.50 15.86
C THR A 107 9.82 -11.56 15.10
N HIS A 108 9.21 -12.73 14.85
CA HIS A 108 9.85 -13.85 14.15
C HIS A 108 9.35 -14.05 12.72
N LYS A 109 8.63 -13.07 12.16
CA LYS A 109 8.20 -13.04 10.75
C LYS A 109 7.57 -14.37 10.29
N LYS A 110 8.12 -15.05 9.28
CA LYS A 110 7.61 -16.34 8.76
C LYS A 110 7.66 -17.47 9.78
N SER A 111 8.53 -17.33 10.78
CA SER A 111 8.75 -18.32 11.85
C SER A 111 7.88 -18.06 13.08
N THR A 112 7.09 -17.00 13.10
CA THR A 112 6.16 -16.72 14.21
C THR A 112 5.12 -17.84 14.35
N PRO A 113 4.86 -18.38 15.56
CA PRO A 113 4.00 -19.55 15.76
C PRO A 113 2.63 -19.48 15.05
N PHE A 114 1.88 -18.41 15.24
CA PHE A 114 0.57 -18.24 14.62
C PHE A 114 0.64 -17.95 13.12
N VAL A 115 1.78 -17.47 12.62
CA VAL A 115 2.01 -17.37 11.17
C VAL A 115 2.09 -18.77 10.57
N GLN A 116 2.84 -19.67 11.21
CA GLN A 116 3.01 -21.06 10.81
C GLN A 116 1.73 -21.88 10.97
N ALA A 117 1.00 -21.70 12.07
CA ALA A 117 -0.24 -22.43 12.40
C ALA A 117 -1.25 -22.44 11.24
N ARG A 118 -1.38 -21.32 10.52
CA ARG A 118 -2.27 -21.17 9.37
C ARG A 118 -1.87 -22.06 8.19
N ALA A 119 -0.57 -22.13 7.91
CA ALA A 119 -0.04 -22.95 6.83
C ALA A 119 -0.02 -24.44 7.21
N ILE A 120 0.27 -24.76 8.48
CA ILE A 120 0.22 -26.14 9.00
C ILE A 120 -1.22 -26.68 8.93
N GLY A 121 -2.22 -25.92 9.39
CA GLY A 121 -3.62 -26.34 9.33
C GLY A 121 -4.07 -26.64 7.90
N LEU A 122 -3.72 -25.79 6.95
CA LEU A 122 -3.97 -26.03 5.53
C LEU A 122 -3.21 -27.25 4.98
N ALA A 123 -1.94 -27.44 5.36
CA ALA A 123 -1.15 -28.60 4.96
C ALA A 123 -1.76 -29.93 5.42
N VAL A 124 -2.21 -30.00 6.67
CA VAL A 124 -2.90 -31.18 7.20
C VAL A 124 -4.26 -31.40 6.52
N LEU A 125 -4.90 -30.33 6.04
CA LEU A 125 -6.15 -30.38 5.26
C LEU A 125 -5.93 -30.62 3.75
N GLY A 126 -4.70 -30.87 3.30
CA GLY A 126 -4.39 -31.23 1.91
C GLY A 126 -4.04 -30.06 0.98
N PHE A 127 -3.69 -28.89 1.53
CA PHE A 127 -3.26 -27.73 0.76
C PHE A 127 -1.77 -27.45 0.95
N ALA A 128 -1.03 -27.18 -0.11
CA ALA A 128 0.29 -26.59 0.04
C ALA A 128 0.19 -25.14 0.54
N GLY A 129 1.11 -24.74 1.42
CA GLY A 129 1.15 -23.40 1.99
C GLY A 129 2.51 -22.74 1.75
N LEU A 130 2.55 -21.61 1.02
CA LEU A 130 3.77 -20.82 0.83
C LEU A 130 3.77 -19.59 1.76
N VAL A 131 4.60 -19.63 2.81
CA VAL A 131 4.82 -18.50 3.73
C VAL A 131 6.06 -17.73 3.30
N VAL A 132 5.87 -16.53 2.75
CA VAL A 132 6.96 -15.69 2.22
C VAL A 132 7.38 -14.64 3.24
N GLU A 133 8.69 -14.55 3.51
CA GLU A 133 9.28 -13.55 4.41
C GLU A 133 8.98 -12.12 3.94
N SER A 134 8.28 -11.34 4.78
CA SER A 134 8.02 -9.92 4.48
C SER A 134 9.31 -9.09 4.49
N PRO A 135 9.47 -8.12 3.57
CA PRO A 135 10.68 -7.28 3.53
C PRO A 135 10.88 -6.45 4.81
N GLY A 136 12.13 -6.05 5.06
CA GLY A 136 12.50 -5.07 6.09
C GLY A 136 12.36 -5.52 7.55
N ARG A 137 12.80 -4.67 8.48
CA ARG A 137 12.73 -4.88 9.94
C ARG A 137 11.30 -4.87 10.48
N SER A 138 11.05 -5.68 11.50
CA SER A 138 9.82 -5.65 12.32
C SER A 138 9.88 -4.54 13.38
N TRP A 139 8.76 -4.28 14.05
CA TRP A 139 8.64 -3.27 15.13
C TRP A 139 9.67 -3.44 16.26
N ASP A 140 10.00 -4.69 16.61
CA ASP A 140 10.93 -5.00 17.70
C ASP A 140 12.30 -5.46 17.18
N GLU A 141 12.98 -4.67 16.34
CA GLU A 141 14.36 -4.89 15.82
C GLU A 141 14.98 -6.29 16.09
N ASN A 142 14.80 -7.26 15.17
CA ASN A 142 15.15 -8.67 15.43
C ASN A 142 16.41 -9.18 14.73
N GLU A 143 17.22 -9.98 15.43
CA GLU A 143 18.40 -10.69 14.90
C GLU A 143 18.07 -11.83 13.92
N CYS A 144 16.85 -12.39 14.00
CA CYS A 144 16.41 -13.54 13.18
C CYS A 144 15.79 -13.15 11.83
N ASN A 145 15.79 -11.86 11.46
CA ASN A 145 15.21 -11.37 10.22
C ASN A 145 16.25 -11.35 9.09
N GLU A 146 16.02 -12.16 8.06
CA GLU A 146 16.94 -12.32 6.92
C GLU A 146 16.97 -11.12 5.99
N ARG A 147 15.95 -10.27 6.05
CA ARG A 147 15.77 -9.10 5.18
C ARG A 147 15.84 -7.79 5.96
N ALA A 148 16.46 -7.81 7.15
CA ALA A 148 16.65 -6.62 8.00
C ALA A 148 17.44 -5.50 7.30
N GLY A 149 18.34 -5.86 6.37
CA GLY A 149 19.08 -4.90 5.55
C GLY A 149 18.20 -4.11 4.56
N MET A 150 16.97 -4.56 4.28
CA MET A 150 16.07 -3.90 3.33
C MET A 150 15.36 -2.64 3.87
N GLY A 151 15.71 -2.18 5.08
CA GLY A 151 15.11 -0.99 5.71
C GLY A 151 14.03 -1.33 6.73
N SER A 152 13.46 -0.30 7.37
CA SER A 152 12.29 -0.45 8.24
C SER A 152 11.01 -0.30 7.42
N HIS A 153 9.87 -0.74 7.96
CA HIS A 153 8.60 -0.62 7.24
C HIS A 153 8.01 0.81 7.26
N ASP A 154 8.59 1.69 8.08
CA ASP A 154 8.33 3.14 8.13
C ASP A 154 9.39 3.95 7.37
N ASP A 155 10.32 3.29 6.68
CA ASP A 155 11.35 3.94 5.87
C ASP A 155 10.68 4.69 4.71
N PRO A 156 10.78 6.03 4.70
CA PRO A 156 10.10 6.86 3.74
C PRO A 156 10.74 6.79 2.35
N ALA A 157 12.01 6.38 2.24
CA ALA A 157 12.64 6.14 0.94
C ALA A 157 11.94 5.02 0.17
N LEU A 158 11.28 4.10 0.87
CA LEU A 158 10.58 2.99 0.23
C LEU A 158 9.30 3.47 -0.46
N VAL A 159 8.68 4.59 -0.08
CA VAL A 159 7.49 5.10 -0.81
C VAL A 159 7.84 5.84 -2.12
N MET A 160 9.13 5.94 -2.46
CA MET A 160 9.60 6.49 -3.74
C MET A 160 9.60 5.45 -4.84
N GLY A 161 8.58 5.50 -5.71
CA GLY A 161 8.51 4.72 -6.95
C GLY A 161 8.38 3.20 -6.78
N TRP A 162 8.75 2.62 -5.62
CA TRP A 162 8.69 1.19 -5.33
C TRP A 162 8.46 0.91 -3.82
N PRO A 163 7.21 0.96 -3.33
CA PRO A 163 6.86 0.67 -1.93
C PRO A 163 7.29 -0.73 -1.47
N VAL A 164 7.50 -0.88 -0.16
CA VAL A 164 7.72 -2.20 0.50
C VAL A 164 6.65 -3.21 0.11
N THR A 165 5.39 -2.78 0.11
CA THR A 165 4.28 -3.63 -0.30
C THR A 165 4.37 -4.01 -1.78
N GLY A 166 4.87 -3.11 -2.63
CA GLY A 166 5.21 -3.42 -4.03
C GLY A 166 6.26 -4.50 -4.15
N GLN A 167 7.37 -4.37 -3.41
CA GLN A 167 8.39 -5.42 -3.31
C GLN A 167 7.80 -6.74 -2.82
N TYR A 168 6.96 -6.70 -1.78
CA TYR A 168 6.38 -7.91 -1.19
C TYR A 168 5.40 -8.60 -2.15
N VAL A 169 4.58 -7.83 -2.87
CA VAL A 169 3.73 -8.37 -3.94
C VAL A 169 4.58 -9.01 -5.03
N TRP A 170 5.68 -8.38 -5.43
CA TRP A 170 6.60 -8.97 -6.41
C TRP A 170 7.25 -10.25 -5.90
N ASP A 171 7.65 -10.29 -4.63
CA ASP A 171 8.17 -11.50 -3.99
C ASP A 171 7.14 -12.64 -4.03
N LEU A 172 5.87 -12.36 -3.73
CA LEU A 172 4.78 -13.33 -3.83
C LEU A 172 4.56 -13.82 -5.27
N VAL A 173 4.62 -12.92 -6.26
CA VAL A 173 4.53 -13.27 -7.70
C VAL A 173 5.66 -14.21 -8.11
N ARG A 174 6.88 -13.97 -7.63
CA ARG A 174 8.05 -14.81 -7.90
C ARG A 174 8.04 -16.12 -7.11
N GLY A 175 7.47 -16.11 -5.90
CA GLY A 175 7.14 -17.32 -5.15
C GLY A 175 6.10 -18.20 -5.85
N LEU A 176 5.10 -17.60 -6.51
CA LEU A 176 4.18 -18.32 -7.39
C LEU A 176 4.89 -18.91 -8.61
N ASP A 177 5.81 -18.17 -9.23
CA ASP A 177 6.63 -18.71 -10.32
C ASP A 177 7.42 -19.95 -9.86
N TYR A 178 7.93 -19.95 -8.61
CA TYR A 178 8.60 -21.12 -8.01
C TYR A 178 7.63 -22.29 -7.86
N CYS A 179 6.47 -22.07 -7.22
CA CYS A 179 5.48 -23.12 -7.02
C CYS A 179 4.95 -23.69 -8.35
N GLN A 180 4.78 -22.86 -9.38
CA GLN A 180 4.35 -23.28 -10.71
C GLN A 180 5.35 -24.22 -11.39
N SER A 181 6.65 -24.12 -11.05
CA SER A 181 7.67 -25.03 -11.58
C SER A 181 7.65 -26.43 -10.95
N ARG A 182 6.84 -26.64 -9.90
CA ARG A 182 6.80 -27.89 -9.14
C ARG A 182 5.64 -28.79 -9.56
N SER A 183 5.93 -30.07 -9.75
CA SER A 183 4.92 -31.08 -10.12
C SER A 183 4.02 -31.52 -8.96
N ASP A 184 4.43 -31.25 -7.71
CA ASP A 184 3.65 -31.59 -6.50
C ASP A 184 2.67 -30.47 -6.07
N ILE A 185 2.60 -29.36 -6.82
CA ILE A 185 1.73 -28.21 -6.57
C ILE A 185 0.74 -28.01 -7.72
N ASP A 186 -0.53 -27.86 -7.40
CA ASP A 186 -1.59 -27.50 -8.35
C ASP A 186 -1.67 -25.98 -8.44
N TRP A 187 -1.01 -25.42 -9.46
CA TRP A 187 -1.00 -23.99 -9.71
C TRP A 187 -2.29 -23.48 -10.38
N THR A 188 -3.27 -24.34 -10.68
CA THR A 188 -4.58 -23.93 -11.17
C THR A 188 -5.54 -23.57 -10.03
N GLN A 189 -5.28 -24.09 -8.82
CA GLN A 189 -6.09 -23.87 -7.62
C GLN A 189 -5.28 -23.09 -6.59
N VAL A 190 -5.26 -21.76 -6.72
CA VAL A 190 -4.44 -20.86 -5.88
C VAL A 190 -5.30 -19.91 -5.05
N GLY A 191 -5.08 -19.92 -3.73
CA GLY A 191 -5.62 -18.98 -2.77
C GLY A 191 -4.56 -18.06 -2.16
N ILE A 192 -5.00 -17.01 -1.47
CA ILE A 192 -4.11 -16.16 -0.65
C ILE A 192 -4.80 -15.71 0.64
N THR A 193 -4.05 -15.69 1.74
CA THR A 193 -4.55 -15.16 3.00
C THR A 193 -3.50 -14.44 3.83
N GLY A 194 -3.90 -13.39 4.53
CA GLY A 194 -3.04 -12.62 5.41
C GLY A 194 -3.84 -11.76 6.38
N ALA A 195 -3.19 -11.35 7.47
CA ALA A 195 -3.76 -10.45 8.49
C ALA A 195 -2.97 -9.14 8.59
N SER A 196 -3.63 -8.01 8.87
CA SER A 196 -3.00 -6.70 9.05
C SER A 196 -2.14 -6.29 7.84
N GLY A 197 -0.85 -6.01 8.02
CA GLY A 197 0.08 -5.80 6.90
C GLY A 197 0.18 -6.98 5.93
N GLY A 198 0.05 -8.21 6.41
CA GLY A 198 -0.11 -9.39 5.54
C GLY A 198 -1.44 -9.39 4.79
N GLY A 199 -2.48 -8.80 5.37
CA GLY A 199 -3.79 -8.59 4.74
C GLY A 199 -3.73 -7.58 3.60
N LEU A 200 -2.95 -6.50 3.74
CA LEU A 200 -2.65 -5.59 2.62
C LEU A 200 -1.92 -6.33 1.50
N ALA A 201 -0.83 -7.04 1.82
CA ALA A 201 -0.07 -7.78 0.83
C ALA A 201 -0.94 -8.84 0.13
N ALA A 202 -1.82 -9.52 0.87
CA ALA A 202 -2.81 -10.45 0.32
C ALA A 202 -3.79 -9.76 -0.65
N ALA A 203 -4.38 -8.64 -0.23
CA ALA A 203 -5.33 -7.89 -1.05
C ALA A 203 -4.68 -7.32 -2.33
N ALA A 204 -3.48 -6.76 -2.20
CA ALA A 204 -2.72 -6.19 -3.31
C ALA A 204 -2.24 -7.28 -4.29
N ALA A 205 -1.68 -8.38 -3.79
CA ALA A 205 -1.24 -9.49 -4.64
C ALA A 205 -2.42 -10.18 -5.33
N PHE A 206 -3.54 -10.39 -4.63
CA PHE A 206 -4.77 -10.90 -5.23
C PHE A 206 -5.26 -10.01 -6.38
N ALA A 207 -5.27 -8.70 -6.15
CA ALA A 207 -5.68 -7.73 -7.17
C ALA A 207 -4.72 -7.64 -8.36
N TYR A 208 -3.43 -7.84 -8.12
CA TYR A 208 -2.36 -7.73 -9.12
C TYR A 208 -2.18 -9.00 -9.97
N ASP A 209 -2.04 -10.19 -9.36
CA ASP A 209 -1.73 -11.44 -10.06
C ASP A 209 -2.99 -12.31 -10.24
N ARG A 210 -3.41 -12.46 -11.50
CA ARG A 210 -4.65 -13.19 -11.85
C ARG A 210 -4.59 -14.69 -11.60
N ARG A 211 -3.41 -15.28 -11.33
CA ARG A 211 -3.29 -16.70 -10.96
C ARG A 211 -3.94 -16.98 -9.62
N ILE A 212 -4.04 -15.97 -8.74
CA ILE A 212 -4.72 -16.10 -7.45
C ILE A 212 -6.23 -16.06 -7.69
N GLY A 213 -6.88 -17.19 -7.44
CA GLY A 213 -8.29 -17.44 -7.72
C GLY A 213 -9.24 -17.08 -6.58
N ALA A 214 -8.77 -17.09 -5.32
CA ALA A 214 -9.59 -16.77 -4.15
C ALA A 214 -8.76 -16.08 -3.04
N ALA A 215 -9.38 -15.20 -2.25
CA ALA A 215 -8.69 -14.48 -1.19
C ALA A 215 -9.47 -14.45 0.14
N ALA A 216 -8.76 -14.73 1.24
CA ALA A 216 -9.27 -14.53 2.61
C ALA A 216 -8.46 -13.41 3.29
N ILE A 217 -9.07 -12.24 3.46
CA ILE A 217 -8.45 -11.02 3.99
C ILE A 217 -8.88 -10.81 5.45
N VAL A 218 -7.93 -10.92 6.38
CA VAL A 218 -8.20 -10.90 7.83
C VAL A 218 -7.73 -9.56 8.41
N CYS A 219 -8.52 -8.92 9.28
CA CYS A 219 -8.14 -7.72 10.06
C CYS A 219 -7.32 -6.68 9.25
N PHE A 220 -7.86 -6.26 8.10
CA PHE A 220 -7.24 -5.28 7.21
C PHE A 220 -8.26 -4.51 6.38
N ALA A 221 -9.31 -5.17 5.87
CA ALA A 221 -10.25 -4.61 4.91
C ALA A 221 -11.22 -3.54 5.48
N SER A 222 -10.80 -2.73 6.45
CA SER A 222 -11.59 -1.64 7.04
C SER A 222 -11.63 -0.42 6.13
N SER A 223 -12.81 0.08 5.73
CA SER A 223 -12.92 1.23 4.83
C SER A 223 -12.14 2.47 5.28
N LEU A 224 -11.43 3.11 4.33
CA LEU A 224 -10.75 4.41 4.56
C LEU A 224 -11.75 5.55 4.82
N GLU A 225 -13.02 5.36 4.47
CA GLU A 225 -14.09 6.30 4.78
C GLU A 225 -14.30 6.42 6.30
N SER A 226 -14.19 5.30 7.02
CA SER A 226 -14.34 5.25 8.47
C SER A 226 -13.02 5.50 9.18
N ASN A 227 -11.93 4.89 8.72
CA ASN A 227 -10.62 4.95 9.37
C ASN A 227 -9.49 5.31 8.39
N PRO A 228 -9.28 6.60 8.08
CA PRO A 228 -8.25 7.05 7.14
C PRO A 228 -6.83 7.12 7.73
N HIS A 229 -6.66 6.97 9.05
CA HIS A 229 -5.38 7.10 9.75
C HIS A 229 -4.83 5.75 10.27
N ASN A 230 -5.13 4.64 9.60
CA ASN A 230 -4.67 3.33 10.07
C ASN A 230 -3.32 2.92 9.49
N GLY A 231 -2.59 2.13 10.28
CA GLY A 231 -1.46 1.38 9.81
C GLY A 231 -0.11 2.07 9.84
N CYS A 232 0.93 1.28 9.61
CA CYS A 232 2.28 1.75 9.28
C CYS A 232 2.31 2.51 7.95
N LEU A 233 3.41 3.22 7.65
CA LEU A 233 3.66 3.77 6.31
C LEU A 233 3.59 2.69 5.22
N CYS A 234 4.03 1.46 5.53
CA CYS A 234 3.90 0.32 4.63
C CYS A 234 2.46 -0.03 4.21
N HIS A 235 1.44 0.44 4.95
CA HIS A 235 0.03 0.30 4.58
C HIS A 235 -0.45 1.35 3.58
N HIS A 236 0.35 2.39 3.35
CA HIS A 236 0.01 3.55 2.53
C HIS A 236 0.61 3.38 1.14
N LEU A 237 -0.13 2.71 0.26
CA LEU A 237 0.25 2.61 -1.15
C LEU A 237 0.12 3.99 -1.84
N PRO A 238 1.18 4.51 -2.47
CA PRO A 238 1.15 5.80 -3.15
C PRO A 238 -0.01 5.96 -4.13
N GLY A 239 -0.89 6.93 -3.90
CA GLY A 239 -2.01 7.28 -4.78
C GLY A 239 -3.11 6.23 -4.90
N ILE A 240 -3.16 5.25 -3.97
CA ILE A 240 -4.16 4.17 -4.01
C ILE A 240 -5.60 4.67 -3.97
N THR A 241 -5.86 5.84 -3.39
CA THR A 241 -7.21 6.46 -3.36
C THR A 241 -7.73 6.87 -4.73
N ARG A 242 -6.89 6.84 -5.78
CA ARG A 242 -7.35 6.95 -7.18
C ARG A 242 -8.25 5.78 -7.59
N LEU A 243 -8.07 4.61 -6.97
CA LEU A 243 -9.00 3.48 -7.10
C LEU A 243 -10.35 3.80 -6.44
N GLY A 244 -10.30 4.31 -5.21
CA GLY A 244 -11.43 4.49 -4.32
C GLY A 244 -11.09 3.96 -2.93
N ASP A 245 -11.87 3.00 -2.44
CA ASP A 245 -11.75 2.37 -1.12
C ASP A 245 -11.08 0.99 -1.21
N ARG A 246 -10.89 0.32 -0.06
CA ARG A 246 -10.44 -1.08 0.01
C ARG A 246 -11.37 -2.04 -0.77
N SER A 247 -12.65 -1.71 -0.89
CA SER A 247 -13.59 -2.46 -1.74
C SER A 247 -13.23 -2.36 -3.23
N ASP A 248 -12.76 -1.21 -3.70
CA ASP A 248 -12.42 -1.01 -5.12
C ASP A 248 -11.14 -1.75 -5.49
N LEU A 249 -10.15 -1.78 -4.59
CA LEU A 249 -8.97 -2.64 -4.70
C LEU A 249 -9.37 -4.11 -4.92
N LEU A 250 -10.22 -4.63 -4.03
CA LEU A 250 -10.68 -6.02 -4.08
C LEU A 250 -11.57 -6.31 -5.30
N ALA A 251 -12.38 -5.32 -5.72
CA ALA A 251 -13.27 -5.43 -6.87
C ALA A 251 -12.54 -5.54 -8.22
N ILE A 252 -11.23 -5.26 -8.29
CA ILE A 252 -10.40 -5.50 -9.50
C ILE A 252 -10.55 -6.96 -9.97
N ARG A 253 -10.73 -7.90 -9.03
CA ARG A 253 -10.84 -9.34 -9.30
C ARG A 253 -12.27 -9.85 -9.35
N ALA A 254 -13.28 -8.99 -9.26
CA ALA A 254 -14.67 -9.45 -9.35
C ALA A 254 -14.90 -10.24 -10.65
N PRO A 255 -15.52 -11.43 -10.61
CA PRO A 255 -16.25 -12.02 -9.49
C PRO A 255 -15.48 -13.12 -8.70
N ALA A 256 -14.16 -13.11 -8.66
CA ALA A 256 -13.37 -14.10 -7.90
C ALA A 256 -13.76 -14.12 -6.40
N PRO A 257 -13.85 -15.28 -5.73
CA PRO A 257 -14.32 -15.36 -4.34
C PRO A 257 -13.45 -14.60 -3.34
N ILE A 258 -14.10 -13.93 -2.39
CA ILE A 258 -13.45 -13.16 -1.32
C ILE A 258 -14.13 -13.42 0.03
N LEU A 259 -13.34 -13.77 1.03
CA LEU A 259 -13.74 -13.76 2.43
C LEU A 259 -13.06 -12.60 3.15
N LEU A 260 -13.85 -11.74 3.77
CA LEU A 260 -13.37 -10.75 4.73
C LEU A 260 -13.56 -11.33 6.13
N ILE A 261 -12.53 -11.30 6.96
CA ILE A 261 -12.62 -11.67 8.37
C ILE A 261 -12.25 -10.45 9.22
N SER A 262 -13.10 -10.10 10.18
CA SER A 262 -12.91 -8.95 11.06
C SER A 262 -13.05 -9.35 12.53
N ALA A 263 -12.36 -8.62 13.40
CA ALA A 263 -12.49 -8.72 14.84
C ALA A 263 -13.39 -7.62 15.40
N THR A 264 -14.15 -7.93 16.47
CA THR A 264 -15.07 -6.99 17.13
C THR A 264 -14.34 -5.87 17.88
N GLU A 265 -13.17 -6.16 18.45
CA GLU A 265 -12.36 -5.25 19.27
C GLU A 265 -11.07 -4.78 18.55
N ASP A 266 -11.05 -4.82 17.22
CA ASP A 266 -9.90 -4.35 16.44
C ASP A 266 -9.89 -2.81 16.35
N GLU A 267 -9.01 -2.17 17.11
CA GLU A 267 -8.88 -0.70 17.11
C GLU A 267 -8.18 -0.17 15.85
N GLU A 268 -7.27 -0.95 15.25
CA GLU A 268 -6.52 -0.55 14.06
C GLU A 268 -7.39 -0.67 12.80
N PHE A 269 -8.18 -1.75 12.71
CA PHE A 269 -9.10 -2.03 11.61
C PHE A 269 -10.53 -2.24 12.11
N PRO A 270 -11.24 -1.16 12.51
CA PRO A 270 -12.56 -1.26 13.13
C PRO A 270 -13.59 -2.00 12.27
N LEU A 271 -14.42 -2.82 12.92
CA LEU A 271 -15.50 -3.60 12.32
C LEU A 271 -16.41 -2.76 11.42
N VAL A 272 -16.75 -1.54 11.84
CA VAL A 272 -17.60 -0.63 11.04
C VAL A 272 -17.02 -0.36 9.65
N GLY A 273 -15.70 -0.27 9.52
CA GLY A 273 -15.05 -0.11 8.23
C GLY A 273 -15.12 -1.40 7.40
N HIS A 274 -14.94 -2.57 8.02
CA HIS A 274 -15.08 -3.86 7.34
C HIS A 274 -16.49 -4.05 6.78
N GLN A 275 -17.52 -3.66 7.55
CA GLN A 275 -18.91 -3.69 7.12
C GLN A 275 -19.15 -2.77 5.91
N LYS A 276 -18.60 -1.55 5.90
CA LYS A 276 -18.70 -0.65 4.74
C LYS A 276 -18.03 -1.24 3.50
N THR A 277 -16.82 -1.77 3.65
CA THR A 277 -16.09 -2.43 2.55
C THR A 277 -16.87 -3.62 2.01
N PHE A 278 -17.39 -4.49 2.89
CA PHE A 278 -18.24 -5.62 2.52
C PHE A 278 -19.49 -5.18 1.76
N GLN A 279 -20.24 -4.20 2.27
CA GLN A 279 -21.47 -3.72 1.65
C GLN A 279 -21.23 -3.10 0.26
N LYS A 280 -20.12 -2.38 0.07
CA LYS A 280 -19.74 -1.84 -1.25
C LYS A 280 -19.33 -2.95 -2.21
N LEU A 281 -18.48 -3.87 -1.74
CA LEU A 281 -17.98 -5.00 -2.53
C LEU A 281 -19.11 -5.96 -2.95
N GLN A 282 -20.02 -6.29 -2.03
CA GLN A 282 -21.17 -7.15 -2.32
C GLN A 282 -22.09 -6.53 -3.38
N ARG A 283 -22.31 -5.21 -3.37
CA ARG A 283 -23.06 -4.50 -4.42
C ARG A 283 -22.39 -4.62 -5.78
N VAL A 284 -21.06 -4.53 -5.86
CA VAL A 284 -20.32 -4.79 -7.11
C VAL A 284 -20.60 -6.20 -7.61
N TYR A 285 -20.47 -7.20 -6.75
CA TYR A 285 -20.65 -8.61 -7.11
C TYR A 285 -22.11 -8.95 -7.47
N GLU A 286 -23.09 -8.27 -6.89
CA GLU A 286 -24.50 -8.38 -7.23
C GLU A 286 -24.76 -7.96 -8.69
N THR A 287 -24.10 -6.90 -9.20
CA THR A 287 -24.20 -6.52 -10.63
C THR A 287 -23.68 -7.59 -11.58
N LEU A 288 -22.85 -8.52 -11.09
CA LEU A 288 -22.28 -9.64 -11.84
C LEU A 288 -23.03 -10.96 -11.60
N GLY A 289 -24.14 -10.95 -10.83
CA GLY A 289 -24.88 -12.16 -10.46
C GLY A 289 -24.10 -13.10 -9.52
N LYS A 290 -23.10 -12.58 -8.80
CA LYS A 290 -22.16 -13.35 -7.96
C LYS A 290 -22.09 -12.83 -6.52
N LYS A 291 -23.19 -12.27 -6.02
CA LYS A 291 -23.31 -11.69 -4.66
C LYS A 291 -22.75 -12.60 -3.56
N GLU A 292 -23.02 -13.90 -3.65
CA GLU A 292 -22.62 -14.92 -2.67
C GLU A 292 -21.12 -15.25 -2.67
N ALA A 293 -20.36 -14.82 -3.68
CA ALA A 293 -18.91 -15.03 -3.74
C ALA A 293 -18.13 -14.09 -2.79
N VAL A 294 -18.81 -13.12 -2.14
CA VAL A 294 -18.23 -12.26 -1.12
C VAL A 294 -18.88 -12.57 0.22
N ARG A 295 -18.05 -12.83 1.24
CA ARG A 295 -18.49 -13.09 2.61
C ARG A 295 -17.79 -12.16 3.59
N LEU A 296 -18.47 -11.82 4.67
CA LEU A 296 -17.89 -11.18 5.85
C LEU A 296 -18.13 -12.09 7.06
N GLU A 297 -17.05 -12.49 7.70
CA GLU A 297 -17.02 -13.22 8.95
C GLU A 297 -16.61 -12.27 10.08
N VAL A 298 -17.42 -12.21 11.13
CA VAL A 298 -17.14 -11.36 12.31
C VAL A 298 -16.84 -12.28 13.49
N VAL A 299 -15.63 -12.16 14.01
CA VAL A 299 -15.15 -12.99 15.12
C VAL A 299 -15.01 -12.12 16.37
N GLU A 300 -15.56 -12.60 17.48
CA GLU A 300 -15.35 -11.99 18.79
C GLU A 300 -13.88 -12.17 19.20
N SER A 301 -13.09 -11.11 19.03
CA SER A 301 -11.65 -11.12 19.24
C SER A 301 -11.10 -9.69 19.18
N ARG A 302 -9.84 -9.55 19.57
CA ARG A 302 -9.00 -8.39 19.29
C ARG A 302 -8.33 -8.55 17.92
N HIS A 303 -7.42 -7.63 17.58
CA HIS A 303 -6.60 -7.74 16.39
C HIS A 303 -5.74 -9.03 16.40
N ASP A 304 -6.14 -10.04 15.64
CA ASP A 304 -5.55 -11.39 15.68
C ASP A 304 -5.74 -12.16 14.36
N TYR A 305 -5.17 -13.37 14.29
CA TYR A 305 -5.57 -14.44 13.38
C TYR A 305 -5.86 -15.72 14.19
N SER A 306 -6.90 -15.63 15.01
CA SER A 306 -7.31 -16.66 15.97
C SER A 306 -7.72 -17.98 15.30
N ARG A 307 -7.84 -19.05 16.10
CA ARG A 307 -8.34 -20.35 15.63
C ARG A 307 -9.65 -20.22 14.86
N ARG A 308 -10.60 -19.44 15.38
CA ARG A 308 -11.91 -19.26 14.73
C ARG A 308 -11.80 -18.62 13.35
N MET A 309 -10.92 -17.63 13.20
CA MET A 309 -10.62 -17.01 11.91
C MET A 309 -9.96 -18.00 10.95
N ARG A 310 -9.09 -18.88 11.45
CA ARG A 310 -8.47 -19.95 10.64
C ARG A 310 -9.49 -20.96 10.16
N GLU A 311 -10.40 -21.42 11.02
CA GLU A 311 -11.46 -22.38 10.65
C GLU A 311 -12.40 -21.83 9.58
N ALA A 312 -12.72 -20.53 9.63
CA ALA A 312 -13.50 -19.86 8.58
C ALA A 312 -12.72 -19.79 7.25
N MET A 313 -11.42 -19.46 7.33
CA MET A 313 -10.54 -19.45 6.16
C MET A 313 -10.37 -20.85 5.53
N TYR A 314 -10.21 -21.90 6.35
CA TYR A 314 -10.10 -23.28 5.88
C TYR A 314 -11.36 -23.71 5.12
N ALA A 315 -12.54 -23.40 5.67
CA ALA A 315 -13.81 -23.70 5.00
C ALA A 315 -13.94 -22.98 3.66
N PHE A 316 -13.52 -21.71 3.62
CA PHE A 316 -13.55 -20.90 2.39
C PHE A 316 -12.67 -21.49 1.28
N PHE A 317 -11.43 -21.91 1.60
CA PHE A 317 -10.57 -22.53 0.58
C PHE A 317 -10.99 -23.95 0.22
N ALA A 318 -11.52 -24.74 1.16
CA ALA A 318 -12.14 -26.03 0.84
C ALA A 318 -13.29 -25.86 -0.17
N GLU A 319 -14.14 -24.87 0.03
CA GLU A 319 -15.23 -24.57 -0.91
C GLU A 319 -14.70 -24.16 -2.29
N HIS A 320 -13.80 -23.19 -2.37
CA HIS A 320 -13.44 -22.56 -3.64
C HIS A 320 -12.27 -23.22 -4.39
N LEU A 321 -11.40 -23.97 -3.71
CA LEU A 321 -10.24 -24.62 -4.31
C LEU A 321 -10.37 -26.16 -4.35
N LEU A 322 -11.23 -26.77 -3.53
CA LEU A 322 -11.48 -28.21 -3.57
C LEU A 322 -12.91 -28.57 -4.04
N GLY A 323 -13.79 -27.58 -4.20
CA GLY A 323 -15.19 -27.82 -4.53
C GLY A 323 -15.98 -28.48 -3.40
N ALA A 324 -15.51 -28.37 -2.15
CA ALA A 324 -16.23 -28.90 -1.00
C ALA A 324 -17.57 -28.16 -0.81
N PRO A 325 -18.59 -28.81 -0.22
CA PRO A 325 -19.83 -28.13 0.13
C PRO A 325 -19.58 -26.91 1.02
N ARG A 326 -20.33 -25.82 0.79
CA ARG A 326 -20.22 -24.60 1.60
C ARG A 326 -20.48 -24.92 3.07
N SER A 327 -19.50 -24.58 3.90
CA SER A 327 -19.58 -24.63 5.37
C SER A 327 -19.13 -23.28 5.93
N PRO A 328 -19.71 -22.81 7.06
CA PRO A 328 -19.21 -21.60 7.71
C PRO A 328 -17.81 -21.81 8.33
N TYR A 329 -17.51 -23.04 8.78
CA TYR A 329 -16.22 -23.37 9.41
C TYR A 329 -15.80 -24.80 9.08
N LEU A 330 -14.49 -25.01 9.02
CA LEU A 330 -13.86 -26.32 8.92
C LEU A 330 -12.95 -26.45 10.15
N PRO A 331 -13.24 -27.37 11.09
CA PRO A 331 -12.50 -27.47 12.35
C PRO A 331 -11.00 -27.60 12.12
N GLU A 332 -10.23 -26.93 12.96
CA GLU A 332 -8.78 -27.07 12.92
C GLU A 332 -8.39 -28.53 13.23
N PRO A 333 -7.55 -29.19 12.41
CA PRO A 333 -7.34 -30.63 12.50
C PRO A 333 -6.64 -31.09 13.79
N ARG A 334 -5.92 -30.18 14.44
CA ARG A 334 -5.36 -30.33 15.79
C ARG A 334 -5.11 -28.93 16.37
N PRO A 335 -5.08 -28.71 17.69
CA PRO A 335 -4.74 -27.41 18.25
C PRO A 335 -3.39 -26.92 17.69
N MET A 336 -3.40 -25.88 16.85
CA MET A 336 -2.16 -25.31 16.30
C MET A 336 -1.64 -24.17 17.18
N THR A 337 -2.57 -23.44 17.81
CA THR A 337 -2.37 -22.42 18.85
C THR A 337 -3.65 -22.33 19.68
N ASP A 338 -3.57 -21.87 20.93
CA ASP A 338 -4.74 -21.51 21.75
C ASP A 338 -5.39 -20.18 21.32
N GLY A 339 -4.63 -19.32 20.62
CA GLY A 339 -5.09 -17.99 20.24
C GLY A 339 -4.79 -16.97 21.34
N ALA A 340 -4.37 -15.78 20.92
CA ALA A 340 -3.84 -14.71 21.75
C ALA A 340 -2.40 -14.88 22.31
N HIS A 341 -2.09 -15.69 23.35
CA HIS A 341 -0.86 -15.37 24.14
C HIS A 341 -0.08 -16.46 24.94
N ASN A 342 -0.13 -17.80 24.74
CA ASN A 342 0.95 -18.71 25.25
C ASN A 342 0.93 -20.15 24.67
N PRO A 343 1.83 -21.10 25.06
CA PRO A 343 2.34 -22.12 24.16
C PRO A 343 1.38 -23.31 23.97
N TYR A 344 1.66 -24.08 22.92
CA TYR A 344 1.26 -25.47 22.70
C TYR A 344 0.73 -26.19 23.92
N GLU A 345 -0.44 -26.79 23.80
CA GLU A 345 -0.90 -27.75 24.79
C GLU A 345 0.12 -28.90 24.89
N ARG A 346 0.51 -29.26 26.11
CA ARG A 346 1.47 -30.31 26.43
C ARG A 346 1.05 -31.61 25.73
N GLY A 347 1.83 -32.04 24.72
CA GLY A 347 1.53 -33.22 23.88
C GLY A 347 1.33 -32.90 22.39
N THR A 348 1.26 -31.63 22.01
CA THR A 348 1.27 -31.18 20.60
C THR A 348 2.68 -30.73 20.17
N GLU A 349 3.05 -30.97 18.91
CA GLU A 349 4.31 -30.44 18.36
C GLU A 349 4.31 -28.90 18.41
N PRO A 350 5.39 -28.26 18.87
CA PRO A 350 5.50 -26.84 18.73
C PRO A 350 5.51 -26.43 17.25
N ALA A 351 4.55 -25.63 16.79
CA ALA A 351 4.60 -24.81 15.58
C ALA A 351 5.86 -23.90 15.49
N THR A 352 6.76 -23.92 16.48
CA THR A 352 8.08 -23.32 16.48
C THR A 352 9.12 -24.38 16.84
N SER A 353 9.79 -24.94 15.83
CA SER A 353 11.11 -25.54 16.06
C SER A 353 12.19 -24.50 15.79
N PRO A 354 13.21 -24.38 16.66
CA PRO A 354 14.45 -23.66 16.36
C PRO A 354 15.10 -24.09 15.03
N ASP A 355 14.81 -25.30 14.54
CA ASP A 355 15.33 -25.80 13.26
C ASP A 355 14.78 -25.05 12.03
N LEU A 356 13.64 -24.38 12.18
CA LEU A 356 13.08 -23.49 11.16
C LEU A 356 13.71 -22.10 11.20
N TRP A 357 14.57 -21.83 12.18
CA TRP A 357 15.16 -20.51 12.36
C TRP A 357 16.32 -20.29 11.41
N VAL A 358 16.03 -19.40 10.48
CA VAL A 358 16.94 -18.57 9.70
C VAL A 358 17.85 -19.35 8.74
N THR A 359 17.76 -18.98 7.47
CA THR A 359 18.72 -19.40 6.46
C THR A 359 20.16 -19.17 6.97
N PRO A 360 21.11 -20.12 6.75
CA PRO A 360 22.51 -19.97 7.15
C PRO A 360 23.07 -18.59 6.79
N PRO A 361 23.84 -17.90 7.65
CA PRO A 361 24.32 -16.54 7.38
C PRO A 361 24.99 -16.35 6.02
N SER A 362 25.76 -17.34 5.55
CA SER A 362 26.40 -17.35 4.22
C SER A 362 25.40 -17.29 3.06
N LEU A 363 24.15 -17.70 3.28
CA LEU A 363 23.07 -17.70 2.32
C LEU A 363 22.11 -16.50 2.51
N ARG A 364 22.33 -15.63 3.50
CA ARG A 364 21.50 -14.43 3.74
C ARG A 364 21.84 -13.24 2.84
N GLN A 365 22.69 -13.42 1.83
CA GLN A 365 22.99 -12.36 0.87
C GLN A 365 21.69 -11.78 0.28
N THR A 366 21.43 -10.51 0.55
CA THR A 366 20.34 -9.77 -0.08
C THR A 366 20.85 -8.38 -0.40
N ARG A 367 20.46 -7.89 -1.58
CA ARG A 367 20.52 -6.47 -1.88
C ARG A 367 19.39 -5.73 -1.15
N THR A 368 19.67 -4.52 -0.69
CA THR A 368 18.66 -3.66 -0.05
C THR A 368 17.75 -3.04 -1.10
N LEU A 369 16.55 -2.61 -0.70
CA LEU A 369 15.68 -1.89 -1.65
C LEU A 369 16.32 -0.56 -2.05
N ARG A 370 17.03 0.12 -1.13
CA ARG A 370 17.80 1.34 -1.43
C ARG A 370 18.86 1.09 -2.50
N GLU A 371 19.61 -0.01 -2.41
CA GLU A 371 20.59 -0.38 -3.45
C GLU A 371 19.92 -0.67 -4.79
N VAL A 372 18.77 -1.36 -4.77
CA VAL A 372 17.99 -1.63 -5.99
C VAL A 372 17.49 -0.34 -6.63
N LEU A 373 17.02 0.61 -5.81
CA LEU A 373 16.63 1.94 -6.25
C LEU A 373 17.86 2.69 -6.80
N ALA A 374 18.96 2.79 -6.05
CA ALA A 374 20.16 3.53 -6.45
C ALA A 374 20.72 3.08 -7.81
N ASP A 375 20.71 1.78 -8.11
CA ASP A 375 21.15 1.26 -9.42
C ASP A 375 20.22 1.59 -10.58
N ARG A 376 18.96 1.93 -10.31
CA ARG A 376 17.86 1.96 -11.30
C ARG A 376 17.15 3.30 -11.41
N LEU A 377 17.42 4.21 -10.48
CA LEU A 377 16.95 5.59 -10.54
C LEU A 377 17.65 6.28 -11.72
N THR A 378 16.87 6.76 -12.68
CA THR A 378 17.37 7.63 -13.75
C THR A 378 17.13 9.11 -13.41
N ASP A 379 18.08 9.96 -13.80
CA ASP A 379 17.94 11.42 -13.85
C ASP A 379 17.77 11.83 -15.32
N PRO A 380 16.83 12.73 -15.67
CA PRO A 380 15.94 13.51 -14.81
C PRO A 380 14.56 12.91 -14.57
N ARG A 381 13.91 13.42 -13.49
CA ARG A 381 12.53 13.15 -13.02
C ARG A 381 11.61 12.60 -14.13
N PRO A 382 11.38 11.28 -14.21
CA PRO A 382 10.82 10.65 -15.41
C PRO A 382 9.35 10.95 -15.72
N GLU A 383 8.60 11.61 -14.83
CA GLU A 383 7.27 12.11 -15.19
C GLU A 383 7.27 13.64 -15.33
N PRO A 384 6.71 14.19 -16.43
CA PRO A 384 6.30 15.58 -16.42
C PRO A 384 5.26 15.73 -15.31
N PHE A 385 5.44 16.72 -14.44
CA PHE A 385 4.41 17.14 -13.51
C PHE A 385 3.20 17.63 -14.33
N ASP A 386 2.27 16.72 -14.63
CA ASP A 386 0.98 17.10 -15.20
C ASP A 386 0.17 17.74 -14.09
N ALA A 387 0.22 19.07 -14.06
CA ALA A 387 -0.42 19.86 -13.04
C ALA A 387 -1.94 19.67 -13.05
N ALA A 388 -2.55 19.29 -14.17
CA ALA A 388 -3.99 19.04 -14.27
C ALA A 388 -4.39 17.70 -13.63
N GLU A 389 -3.60 16.64 -13.81
CA GLU A 389 -3.86 15.34 -13.18
C GLU A 389 -3.61 15.35 -11.66
N ARG A 390 -2.69 16.21 -11.21
CA ARG A 390 -2.24 16.25 -9.81
C ARG A 390 -3.01 17.24 -8.93
N LEU A 391 -3.68 18.23 -9.51
CA LEU A 391 -4.42 19.23 -8.74
C LEU A 391 -5.64 18.61 -8.05
N ILE A 392 -5.68 18.77 -6.72
CA ILE A 392 -6.84 18.41 -5.92
C ILE A 392 -7.69 19.68 -5.69
N PRO A 393 -9.02 19.60 -5.84
CA PRO A 393 -9.94 20.73 -5.64
C PRO A 393 -10.10 21.07 -4.14
N TRP A 394 -9.03 21.54 -3.50
CA TRP A 394 -8.93 21.73 -2.05
C TRP A 394 -10.02 22.65 -1.46
N GLY A 395 -10.57 23.58 -2.24
CA GLY A 395 -11.62 24.50 -1.79
C GLY A 395 -12.91 23.83 -1.32
N ARG A 396 -13.19 22.59 -1.76
CA ARG A 396 -14.35 21.80 -1.28
C ARG A 396 -14.09 21.08 0.04
N HIS A 397 -12.81 20.91 0.40
CA HIS A 397 -12.38 20.18 1.58
C HIS A 397 -12.03 21.12 2.74
N GLY A 398 -11.81 22.39 2.46
CA GLY A 398 -11.57 23.44 3.46
C GLY A 398 -11.29 24.78 2.82
N LYS A 399 -11.29 25.82 3.66
CA LYS A 399 -10.87 27.18 3.28
C LYS A 399 -9.71 27.59 4.14
N ILE A 400 -8.68 28.17 3.53
CA ILE A 400 -7.53 28.73 4.24
C ILE A 400 -7.44 30.19 3.86
N ALA A 401 -7.60 31.06 4.86
CA ALA A 401 -7.30 32.47 4.71
C ALA A 401 -5.78 32.65 4.82
N LEU A 402 -5.20 33.36 3.86
CA LEU A 402 -3.82 33.80 3.87
C LEU A 402 -3.82 35.33 3.82
N GLU A 403 -3.24 35.96 4.84
CA GLU A 403 -2.98 37.39 4.80
C GLU A 403 -1.62 37.61 4.14
N ILE A 404 -1.62 38.33 3.03
CA ILE A 404 -0.42 38.58 2.24
C ILE A 404 -0.12 40.08 2.32
N PRO A 405 0.95 40.46 3.03
CA PRO A 405 1.21 41.88 3.33
C PRO A 405 1.66 42.66 2.10
N SER A 406 2.37 41.99 1.17
CA SER A 406 3.08 42.58 0.02
C SER A 406 2.91 41.76 -1.27
N ASP A 407 3.41 42.28 -2.39
CA ASP A 407 3.56 41.58 -3.66
C ASP A 407 4.70 40.53 -3.66
N GLU A 408 5.56 40.56 -2.64
CA GLU A 408 6.55 39.52 -2.33
C GLU A 408 6.09 38.67 -1.13
N LEU A 409 6.15 37.34 -1.26
CA LEU A 409 5.86 36.40 -0.18
C LEU A 409 7.15 35.71 0.28
N THR A 410 7.50 35.83 1.56
CA THR A 410 8.55 34.99 2.15
C THR A 410 7.92 33.78 2.86
N ILE A 411 8.34 32.56 2.52
CA ILE A 411 7.99 31.32 3.22
C ILE A 411 9.23 30.70 3.86
N CYS A 412 9.08 30.08 5.03
CA CYS A 412 10.19 29.41 5.73
C CYS A 412 9.75 28.12 6.46
N ASP A 413 10.71 27.24 6.70
CA ASP A 413 10.52 26.00 7.46
C ASP A 413 10.35 26.32 8.96
N GLU A 414 9.63 25.47 9.71
CA GLU A 414 9.37 25.68 11.14
C GLU A 414 10.64 25.88 11.98
N GLY A 415 11.71 25.14 11.66
CA GLY A 415 12.99 25.21 12.34
C GLY A 415 13.96 26.28 11.85
N PHE A 416 13.57 27.12 10.86
CA PHE A 416 14.48 28.12 10.29
C PHE A 416 14.77 29.25 11.27
N SER A 417 16.04 29.50 11.59
CA SER A 417 16.49 30.48 12.58
C SER A 417 17.71 31.28 12.09
N PRO A 418 17.75 32.62 12.26
CA PRO A 418 16.67 33.46 12.79
C PRO A 418 15.49 33.53 11.82
N ARG A 419 14.27 33.57 12.35
CA ARG A 419 13.05 33.71 11.53
C ARG A 419 12.98 35.13 10.94
N PRO A 420 12.89 35.28 9.61
CA PRO A 420 12.72 36.60 9.02
C PRO A 420 11.38 37.23 9.43
N GLU A 421 11.38 38.54 9.61
CA GLU A 421 10.18 39.30 9.91
C GLU A 421 9.16 39.19 8.77
N GLY A 422 7.88 38.95 9.10
CA GLY A 422 6.82 38.78 8.10
C GLY A 422 6.86 37.48 7.30
N ALA A 423 7.81 36.57 7.56
CA ALA A 423 7.88 35.28 6.88
C ALA A 423 6.71 34.36 7.31
N PHE A 424 6.07 33.75 6.32
CA PHE A 424 5.06 32.74 6.54
C PHE A 424 5.70 31.39 6.84
N VAL A 425 5.31 30.79 7.95
CA VAL A 425 5.90 29.53 8.43
C VAL A 425 5.06 28.39 7.91
N LEU A 426 5.68 27.47 7.18
CA LEU A 426 5.00 26.28 6.70
C LEU A 426 4.84 25.28 7.84
N PRO A 427 3.61 24.85 8.18
CA PRO A 427 3.36 23.99 9.33
C PRO A 427 3.68 22.51 9.03
N SER A 428 4.84 22.24 8.45
CA SER A 428 5.23 20.94 7.89
C SER A 428 5.28 19.81 8.92
N GLN A 429 5.78 20.05 10.13
CA GLN A 429 5.96 19.02 11.17
C GLN A 429 4.63 18.48 11.71
N GLY A 430 3.56 19.27 11.65
CA GLY A 430 2.24 18.84 12.12
C GLY A 430 1.40 18.12 11.06
N ILE A 431 1.85 18.03 9.81
CA ILE A 431 1.09 17.41 8.72
C ILE A 431 1.27 15.90 8.73
N ASP A 432 0.16 15.17 8.63
CA ASP A 432 0.17 13.73 8.46
C ASP A 432 0.48 13.38 6.99
N PHE A 433 1.77 13.28 6.67
CA PHE A 433 2.23 12.99 5.30
C PHE A 433 1.84 11.58 4.83
N ARG A 434 1.47 10.66 5.73
CA ARG A 434 0.94 9.35 5.32
C ARG A 434 -0.36 9.51 4.52
N LEU A 435 -1.18 10.51 4.85
CA LEU A 435 -2.37 10.86 4.05
C LEU A 435 -2.01 11.41 2.67
N CYS A 436 -0.91 12.16 2.55
CA CYS A 436 -0.41 12.63 1.26
C CYS A 436 0.00 11.45 0.37
N VAL A 437 0.62 10.42 0.97
CA VAL A 437 0.96 9.16 0.28
C VAL A 437 -0.29 8.51 -0.29
N TYR A 438 -1.38 8.37 0.48
CA TYR A 438 -2.65 7.82 -0.05
C TYR A 438 -3.19 8.58 -1.27
N LEU A 439 -2.93 9.89 -1.34
CA LEU A 439 -3.34 10.76 -2.45
C LEU A 439 -2.35 10.76 -3.63
N GLY A 440 -1.11 10.31 -3.42
CA GLY A 440 -0.06 10.24 -4.43
C GLY A 440 0.66 11.56 -4.67
N ILE A 441 0.71 12.41 -3.64
CA ILE A 441 1.37 13.73 -3.65
C ILE A 441 2.38 13.83 -2.50
N SER A 442 3.41 14.65 -2.64
CA SER A 442 4.33 14.94 -1.53
C SER A 442 3.70 15.93 -0.55
N GLY A 443 4.30 16.05 0.64
CA GLY A 443 3.95 17.10 1.58
C GLY A 443 4.17 18.51 1.01
N ALA A 444 5.30 18.69 0.32
CA ALA A 444 5.63 19.94 -0.36
C ALA A 444 4.64 20.27 -1.48
N GLU A 445 4.21 19.27 -2.25
CA GLU A 445 3.20 19.46 -3.28
C GLU A 445 1.83 19.81 -2.69
N PHE A 446 1.41 19.13 -1.63
CA PHE A 446 0.17 19.45 -0.92
C PHE A 446 0.17 20.91 -0.43
N LEU A 447 1.24 21.33 0.26
CA LEU A 447 1.41 22.70 0.74
C LEU A 447 1.42 23.71 -0.42
N ALA A 448 2.06 23.39 -1.54
CA ALA A 448 2.06 24.25 -2.73
C ALA A 448 0.67 24.40 -3.36
N GLN A 449 -0.11 23.32 -3.48
CA GLN A 449 -1.48 23.38 -3.99
C GLN A 449 -2.39 24.19 -3.05
N VAL A 450 -2.21 24.07 -1.73
CA VAL A 450 -2.96 24.85 -0.75
C VAL A 450 -2.58 26.33 -0.78
N LEU A 451 -1.28 26.66 -0.89
CA LEU A 451 -0.84 28.04 -1.10
C LEU A 451 -1.42 28.59 -2.41
N HIS A 452 -1.40 27.81 -3.49
CA HIS A 452 -2.00 28.21 -4.76
C HIS A 452 -3.49 28.57 -4.62
N LEU A 453 -4.27 27.82 -3.83
CA LEU A 453 -5.68 28.13 -3.53
C LEU A 453 -5.87 29.44 -2.76
N GLY A 454 -4.97 29.73 -1.80
CA GLY A 454 -5.10 30.90 -0.93
C GLY A 454 -4.47 32.19 -1.46
N LEU A 455 -3.64 32.10 -2.51
CA LEU A 455 -2.98 33.25 -3.11
C LEU A 455 -3.90 33.97 -4.14
N PRO A 456 -3.96 35.30 -4.16
CA PRO A 456 -4.67 36.11 -5.16
C PRO A 456 -4.05 36.01 -6.57
N GLY A 457 -4.81 36.33 -7.61
CA GLY A 457 -4.31 36.43 -9.00
C GLY A 457 -3.90 35.10 -9.66
N GLY A 458 -4.84 34.16 -9.80
CA GLY A 458 -4.60 32.88 -10.47
C GLY A 458 -4.41 33.00 -12.00
N PRO A 459 -3.70 32.06 -12.65
CA PRO A 459 -3.66 31.99 -14.11
C PRO A 459 -5.08 31.77 -14.67
N ALA A 460 -5.45 32.52 -15.71
CA ALA A 460 -6.73 32.36 -16.40
C ALA A 460 -6.94 30.88 -16.81
N GLY A 461 -8.08 30.30 -16.40
CA GLY A 461 -8.46 28.91 -16.70
C GLY A 461 -8.23 27.88 -15.59
N TRP A 462 -7.60 28.24 -14.46
CA TRP A 462 -7.34 27.33 -13.34
C TRP A 462 -8.39 27.36 -12.20
N GLU A 463 -9.24 28.38 -12.17
CA GLU A 463 -10.21 28.61 -11.09
C GLU A 463 -11.48 27.72 -11.04
N PRO A 464 -11.97 27.07 -12.13
CA PRO A 464 -13.22 26.31 -12.05
C PRO A 464 -13.15 25.00 -11.28
N SER A 465 -11.98 24.35 -11.17
CA SER A 465 -11.84 23.08 -10.44
C SER A 465 -11.36 23.27 -9.00
N ALA A 466 -10.57 24.31 -8.70
CA ALA A 466 -10.03 24.58 -7.36
C ALA A 466 -11.12 24.99 -6.35
N LEU A 467 -12.16 25.66 -6.81
CA LEU A 467 -13.37 26.01 -6.07
C LEU A 467 -14.42 24.93 -6.35
N GLY A 468 -14.48 23.87 -5.55
CA GLY A 468 -15.48 22.82 -5.74
C GLY A 468 -16.91 23.25 -5.39
N GLY A 469 -17.41 24.29 -6.06
CA GLY A 469 -18.82 24.63 -6.17
C GLY A 469 -19.38 24.11 -7.48
N ASP A 470 -20.70 23.96 -7.54
CA ASP A 470 -21.37 23.69 -8.81
C ASP A 470 -21.08 24.83 -9.82
N PRO A 471 -21.17 24.57 -11.14
CA PRO A 471 -20.87 25.56 -12.19
C PRO A 471 -21.51 26.93 -11.97
N VAL A 472 -22.70 26.98 -11.35
CA VAL A 472 -23.44 28.21 -11.04
C VAL A 472 -22.72 29.06 -9.99
N SER A 473 -22.11 28.43 -8.98
CA SER A 473 -21.37 29.13 -7.93
C SER A 473 -20.09 29.80 -8.45
N ALA A 474 -19.39 29.14 -9.38
CA ALA A 474 -18.20 29.70 -10.05
C ALA A 474 -18.56 30.86 -10.99
N VAL A 475 -19.69 30.74 -11.70
CA VAL A 475 -20.24 31.83 -12.54
C VAL A 475 -20.66 33.02 -11.65
N LEU A 476 -21.33 32.79 -10.52
CA LEU A 476 -21.73 33.85 -9.59
C LEU A 476 -20.53 34.56 -8.94
N ALA A 477 -19.45 33.84 -8.62
CA ALA A 477 -18.21 34.43 -8.14
C ALA A 477 -17.58 35.34 -9.21
N SER A 478 -17.47 34.85 -10.45
CA SER A 478 -16.95 35.61 -11.59
C SER A 478 -17.78 36.87 -11.89
N LEU A 479 -19.10 36.78 -11.80
CA LEU A 479 -20.02 37.92 -11.99
C LEU A 479 -19.90 38.96 -10.87
N ARG A 480 -19.68 38.55 -9.62
CA ARG A 480 -19.43 39.47 -8.50
C ARG A 480 -18.14 40.26 -8.69
N THR A 481 -17.08 39.61 -9.16
CA THR A 481 -15.79 40.26 -9.45
C THR A 481 -15.93 41.30 -10.57
N LEU A 482 -16.69 40.99 -11.62
CA LEU A 482 -17.00 41.93 -12.70
C LEU A 482 -17.87 43.11 -12.24
N SER A 483 -18.82 42.89 -11.32
CA SER A 483 -19.73 43.93 -10.85
C SER A 483 -19.15 44.89 -9.81
N SER A 484 -18.08 44.50 -9.11
CA SER A 484 -17.57 45.26 -7.95
C SER A 484 -16.50 46.29 -8.29
N GLY A 485 -15.97 46.32 -9.53
CA GLY A 485 -14.98 47.32 -9.96
C GLY A 485 -13.75 47.43 -9.04
N GLY A 486 -13.45 46.37 -8.27
CA GLY A 486 -12.40 46.38 -7.27
C GLY A 486 -11.02 46.58 -7.91
N ALA A 487 -10.14 47.29 -7.21
CA ALA A 487 -8.72 47.36 -7.54
C ALA A 487 -8.18 45.95 -7.86
N PRO A 488 -7.23 45.80 -8.80
CA PRO A 488 -6.67 44.48 -9.11
C PRO A 488 -6.26 43.81 -7.81
N GLU A 489 -6.74 42.58 -7.57
CA GLU A 489 -6.32 41.81 -6.41
C GLU A 489 -4.79 41.89 -6.31
N LYS A 490 -4.27 42.26 -5.14
CA LYS A 490 -2.82 42.30 -4.90
C LYS A 490 -2.23 41.02 -5.43
N THR A 491 -1.44 41.06 -6.50
CA THR A 491 -0.87 39.84 -7.09
C THR A 491 0.47 39.59 -6.45
N VAL A 492 0.70 38.35 -5.98
CA VAL A 492 2.04 37.93 -5.57
C VAL A 492 2.86 37.73 -6.83
N SER A 493 3.95 38.48 -6.98
CA SER A 493 4.84 38.45 -8.13
C SER A 493 6.13 37.67 -7.87
N SER A 494 6.50 37.52 -6.59
CA SER A 494 7.71 36.81 -6.17
C SER A 494 7.52 36.03 -4.86
N VAL A 495 8.23 34.91 -4.76
CA VAL A 495 8.27 34.05 -3.56
C VAL A 495 9.73 33.77 -3.17
N ARG A 496 10.09 34.14 -1.94
CA ARG A 496 11.37 33.80 -1.32
C ARG A 496 11.19 32.63 -0.34
N ALA A 497 11.99 31.57 -0.48
CA ALA A 497 11.82 30.32 0.25
C ALA A 497 13.07 29.91 1.05
N LEU A 498 12.89 29.75 2.36
CA LEU A 498 13.97 29.63 3.35
C LEU A 498 13.89 28.30 4.12
N GLY A 499 14.73 27.34 3.71
CA GLY A 499 14.73 25.96 4.18
C GLY A 499 14.48 24.93 3.06
N PRO A 500 14.79 23.65 3.29
CA PRO A 500 14.57 22.57 2.33
C PRO A 500 13.09 22.40 1.93
N VAL A 501 12.16 22.37 2.90
CA VAL A 501 10.73 22.12 2.65
C VAL A 501 10.12 23.26 1.87
N SER A 502 10.30 24.49 2.35
CA SER A 502 9.84 25.72 1.70
C SER A 502 10.41 25.88 0.30
N SER A 503 11.69 25.58 0.09
CA SER A 503 12.29 25.63 -1.25
C SER A 503 11.59 24.67 -2.23
N ARG A 504 11.21 23.47 -1.78
CA ARG A 504 10.48 22.51 -2.62
C ARG A 504 9.02 22.90 -2.84
N VAL A 505 8.34 23.43 -1.81
CA VAL A 505 7.00 24.02 -1.93
C VAL A 505 6.99 25.12 -2.98
N ALA A 506 7.96 26.04 -2.94
CA ALA A 506 8.10 27.11 -3.91
C ALA A 506 8.26 26.54 -5.34
N ARG A 507 9.14 25.55 -5.54
CA ARG A 507 9.30 24.89 -6.85
C ARG A 507 7.99 24.32 -7.39
N HIS A 508 7.21 23.60 -6.58
CA HIS A 508 5.88 23.11 -6.99
C HIS A 508 4.90 24.25 -7.27
N LEU A 509 4.94 25.32 -6.47
CA LEU A 509 4.10 26.49 -6.67
C LEU A 509 4.37 27.19 -8.01
N ARG A 510 5.63 27.23 -8.49
CA ARG A 510 5.96 27.72 -9.85
C ARG A 510 5.37 26.87 -10.97
N LEU A 511 5.25 25.56 -10.76
CA LEU A 511 4.57 24.69 -11.73
C LEU A 511 3.07 25.02 -11.82
N LEU A 512 2.45 25.38 -10.69
CA LEU A 512 1.05 25.82 -10.63
C LEU A 512 0.85 27.29 -11.04
N ARG A 513 1.90 28.12 -10.94
CA ARG A 513 1.90 29.56 -11.25
C ARG A 513 3.17 29.94 -12.01
N PRO A 514 3.25 29.68 -13.33
CA PRO A 514 4.48 29.86 -14.12
C PRO A 514 5.05 31.29 -14.13
N GLY A 515 4.23 32.31 -13.84
CA GLY A 515 4.63 33.71 -13.78
C GLY A 515 5.30 34.15 -12.47
N LEU A 516 5.35 33.30 -11.44
CA LEU A 516 6.01 33.64 -10.17
C LEU A 516 7.53 33.61 -10.29
N LYS A 517 8.18 34.68 -9.85
CA LYS A 517 9.63 34.67 -9.57
C LYS A 517 9.86 33.88 -8.28
N ILE A 518 10.84 32.98 -8.28
CA ILE A 518 11.15 32.15 -7.10
C ILE A 518 12.62 32.26 -6.75
N GLU A 519 12.89 32.54 -5.48
CA GLU A 519 14.21 32.50 -4.87
C GLU A 519 14.23 31.41 -3.79
N THR A 520 15.08 30.39 -3.96
CA THR A 520 15.21 29.28 -3.00
C THR A 520 16.57 29.27 -2.34
N SER A 521 16.60 29.08 -1.02
CA SER A 521 17.84 28.90 -0.25
C SER A 521 18.46 27.50 -0.37
N HIS A 522 17.68 26.50 -0.81
CA HIS A 522 18.11 25.11 -0.92
C HIS A 522 17.80 24.53 -2.30
N PHE A 523 18.76 23.81 -2.88
CA PHE A 523 18.63 23.13 -4.15
C PHE A 523 18.91 21.63 -3.97
N GLU A 524 17.98 20.79 -4.42
CA GLU A 524 18.21 19.35 -4.54
C GLU A 524 18.60 19.09 -5.99
N THR A 525 19.72 18.39 -6.20
CA THR A 525 20.27 18.14 -7.53
C THR A 525 19.64 16.93 -8.22
N GLY A 526 19.10 15.95 -7.46
CA GLY A 526 18.45 14.77 -8.03
C GLY A 526 17.66 13.92 -7.01
N TRP A 527 17.14 12.76 -7.42
CA TRP A 527 16.38 11.85 -6.54
C TRP A 527 17.20 11.26 -5.40
N LEU A 528 18.49 11.02 -5.62
CA LEU A 528 19.39 10.46 -4.60
C LEU A 528 19.50 11.37 -3.38
N ASP A 529 19.53 12.69 -3.56
CA ASP A 529 19.51 13.65 -2.45
C ASP A 529 18.23 13.51 -1.60
N SER A 530 17.09 13.21 -2.23
CA SER A 530 15.83 12.95 -1.52
C SER A 530 15.77 11.57 -0.85
N VAL A 531 16.50 10.57 -1.37
CA VAL A 531 16.66 9.25 -0.72
C VAL A 531 17.48 9.38 0.56
N ASP A 532 18.59 10.11 0.50
CA ASP A 532 19.52 10.23 1.62
C ASP A 532 19.02 11.18 2.71
N ALA A 533 18.14 12.13 2.38
CA ALA A 533 17.57 13.06 3.34
C ALA A 533 16.51 12.43 4.26
N GLU A 534 15.92 11.28 3.90
CA GLU A 534 14.84 10.59 4.65
C GLU A 534 13.63 11.51 5.02
N ASP A 535 13.44 12.60 4.30
CA ASP A 535 12.47 13.65 4.62
C ASP A 535 11.13 13.44 3.90
N LEU A 536 10.16 12.85 4.61
CA LEU A 536 8.80 12.54 4.12
C LEU A 536 8.12 13.69 3.36
N PRO A 537 8.09 14.95 3.86
CA PRO A 537 7.50 16.07 3.14
C PRO A 537 8.07 16.28 1.74
N LEU A 538 9.33 15.94 1.51
CA LEU A 538 10.00 16.13 0.24
C LEU A 538 9.73 14.97 -0.73
N ILE A 539 9.62 13.75 -0.22
CA ILE A 539 9.42 12.56 -1.03
C ILE A 539 8.13 12.64 -1.85
N GLN A 540 8.23 12.45 -3.16
CA GLN A 540 7.10 12.44 -4.09
C GLN A 540 6.62 10.99 -4.29
N PRO A 541 5.54 10.58 -3.60
CA PRO A 541 5.12 9.19 -3.58
C PRO A 541 4.49 8.83 -4.93
N GLY A 542 4.94 7.73 -5.51
CA GLY A 542 4.33 7.14 -6.71
C GLY A 542 4.61 7.87 -8.03
N ALA A 543 5.63 8.73 -8.13
CA ALA A 543 6.17 9.05 -9.45
C ALA A 543 7.12 7.95 -9.92
N ARG A 544 7.23 7.82 -11.25
CA ARG A 544 8.03 6.77 -11.89
C ARG A 544 9.49 7.18 -11.88
N TYR A 545 10.34 6.39 -11.22
CA TYR A 545 11.78 6.66 -11.17
C TYR A 545 12.64 5.52 -11.69
N LEU A 546 12.03 4.35 -11.91
CA LEU A 546 12.74 3.13 -12.29
C LEU A 546 12.52 2.85 -13.77
N GLU A 547 13.59 2.92 -14.55
CA GLU A 547 13.63 2.33 -15.88
C GLU A 547 14.20 0.92 -15.80
N TRP A 548 13.66 0.00 -16.61
CA TRP A 548 14.21 -1.36 -16.73
C TRP A 548 15.06 -1.42 -18.00
N PRO A 549 16.39 -1.33 -17.91
CA PRO A 549 17.28 -1.31 -19.08
C PRO A 549 17.33 -2.64 -19.83
N PHE A 550 16.65 -3.69 -19.36
CA PHE A 550 16.84 -5.07 -19.79
C PHE A 550 15.68 -5.65 -20.60
N GLY A 551 15.00 -4.82 -21.41
CA GLY A 551 14.20 -5.32 -22.54
C GLY A 551 15.03 -6.00 -23.63
N GLY A 552 16.37 -6.00 -23.54
CA GLY A 552 17.25 -6.55 -24.58
C GLY A 552 18.68 -6.91 -24.16
N LEU A 553 18.95 -7.24 -22.90
CA LEU A 553 20.26 -7.85 -22.59
C LEU A 553 20.21 -9.36 -22.85
N ASN A 554 20.73 -9.74 -24.01
CA ASN A 554 21.38 -11.02 -24.18
C ASN A 554 22.54 -11.09 -23.17
N LEU A 555 22.38 -11.90 -22.13
CA LEU A 555 23.50 -12.32 -21.29
C LEU A 555 24.27 -13.38 -22.09
N SER A 556 25.37 -12.96 -22.71
CA SER A 556 26.40 -13.83 -23.29
C SER A 556 27.20 -14.54 -22.21
#